data_AF-A0A8D8TY31-F1
#
_entry.id   AF-A0A8D8TY31-F1
#
_cell.length_a   1.000
_cell.length_b   1.000
_cell.length_c   1.000
_cell.angle_alpha   90.00
_cell.angle_beta   90.00
_cell.angle_gamma   90.00
#
_symmetry.space_group_name_H-M   'P 1'
#
loop_
_entity.id
_entity.type
_entity.pdbx_description
1 polymer ?
#
loop_
_entity_poly.entity_id
_entity_poly.type
_entity_poly.pdbx_seq_one_letter_code
_entity_poly.pdbx_strand_id
1 'polypeptide(L)'
;MSKHISEVDFFLNPMLKGIITVPYTNDKHILNLVYDRIVLYIILKSGLGTPEKSSVVKETKIALTSVFQVYSVKPFLKKSEEEKNEQLEQLTNIVTGIRLFYWHYGKHGDDIENIPDALVRGLNKSVNDLLSRKVEIENKVEKYADVL
;
A
#
# COMPACT_ATOMS: atom_id res chain seq x y z
N MET A 1 -15.41 6.39 -4.58
CA MET A 1 -14.13 6.47 -3.84
C MET A 1 -14.29 6.37 -2.31
N SER A 2 -15.33 6.95 -1.69
CA SER A 2 -15.53 6.94 -0.23
C SER A 2 -15.78 5.56 0.43
N LYS A 3 -16.33 4.57 -0.29
CA LYS A 3 -16.66 3.25 0.27
C LYS A 3 -15.45 2.33 0.50
N HIS A 4 -14.45 2.37 -0.39
CA HIS A 4 -13.25 1.54 -0.22
C HIS A 4 -12.30 2.07 0.85
N ILE A 5 -12.19 3.39 1.01
CA ILE A 5 -11.37 3.98 2.07
C ILE A 5 -11.93 3.58 3.45
N SER A 6 -13.26 3.62 3.63
CA SER A 6 -13.91 3.18 4.86
C SER A 6 -13.80 1.68 5.13
N GLU A 7 -13.75 0.84 4.08
CA GLU A 7 -13.51 -0.60 4.22
C GLU A 7 -12.07 -0.91 4.65
N VAL A 8 -11.06 -0.27 4.03
CA VAL A 8 -9.66 -0.42 4.43
C VAL A 8 -9.48 -0.03 5.90
N ASP A 9 -10.11 1.06 6.33
CA ASP A 9 -10.05 1.53 7.71
C ASP A 9 -10.69 0.54 8.69
N PHE A 10 -11.80 -0.06 8.30
CA PHE A 10 -12.43 -1.14 9.05
C PHE A 10 -11.51 -2.36 9.19
N PHE A 11 -10.86 -2.79 8.11
CA PHE A 11 -9.95 -3.94 8.12
C PHE A 11 -8.67 -3.69 8.93
N LEU A 12 -8.15 -2.46 8.94
CA LEU A 12 -6.93 -2.11 9.65
C LEU A 12 -7.17 -1.75 11.13
N ASN A 13 -8.41 -1.51 11.54
CA ASN A 13 -8.76 -1.14 12.92
C ASN A 13 -8.20 -2.09 14.00
N PRO A 14 -8.23 -3.44 13.84
CA PRO A 14 -7.62 -4.33 14.82
C PRO A 14 -6.11 -4.10 14.98
N MET A 15 -5.42 -3.80 13.89
CA MET A 15 -3.97 -3.55 13.91
C MET A 15 -3.66 -2.18 14.50
N LEU A 16 -4.46 -1.16 14.16
CA LEU A 16 -4.40 0.16 14.79
C LEU A 16 -4.58 0.04 16.30
N LYS A 17 -5.62 -0.68 16.75
CA LYS A 17 -5.84 -0.94 18.18
C LYS A 17 -4.65 -1.64 18.81
N GLY A 18 -4.10 -2.66 18.16
CA GLY A 18 -2.88 -3.36 18.60
C GLY A 18 -1.60 -2.50 18.68
N ILE A 19 -1.60 -1.28 18.15
CA ILE A 19 -0.53 -0.28 18.30
C ILE A 19 -0.89 0.74 19.40
N ILE A 20 -2.09 1.32 19.35
CA ILE A 20 -2.46 2.45 20.23
C ILE A 20 -2.78 2.04 21.67
N THR A 21 -3.25 0.81 21.89
CA THR A 21 -3.56 0.29 23.23
C THR A 21 -2.33 -0.26 23.96
N VAL A 22 -1.16 -0.28 23.32
CA VAL A 22 0.08 -0.71 23.98
C VAL A 22 0.38 0.28 25.12
N PRO A 23 0.48 -0.18 26.37
CA PRO A 23 0.78 0.69 27.49
C PRO A 23 2.23 1.19 27.41
N TYR A 24 2.49 2.30 28.08
CA TYR A 24 3.85 2.81 28.22
C TYR A 24 4.78 1.74 28.83
N THR A 25 5.94 1.56 28.21
CA THR A 25 6.96 0.61 28.66
C THR A 25 8.37 1.11 28.33
N ASN A 26 9.34 0.63 29.10
CA ASN A 26 10.77 0.81 28.82
C ASN A 26 11.41 -0.43 28.18
N ASP A 27 10.64 -1.49 27.95
CA ASP A 27 11.14 -2.71 27.36
C ASP A 27 11.53 -2.46 25.89
N LYS A 28 12.84 -2.56 25.62
CA LYS A 28 13.41 -2.35 24.29
C LYS A 28 12.81 -3.31 23.25
N HIS A 29 12.50 -4.55 23.62
CA HIS A 29 11.88 -5.51 22.71
C HIS A 29 10.47 -5.06 22.31
N ILE A 30 9.65 -4.63 23.27
CA ILE A 30 8.30 -4.12 22.98
C ILE A 30 8.36 -2.84 22.15
N LEU A 31 9.29 -1.92 22.43
CA LEU A 31 9.45 -0.70 21.64
C LEU A 31 9.79 -0.99 20.17
N ASN A 32 10.67 -1.96 19.91
CA ASN A 32 10.97 -2.38 18.53
C ASN A 32 9.77 -3.05 17.88
N LEU A 33 9.04 -3.90 18.61
CA LEU A 33 7.83 -4.55 18.09
C LEU A 33 6.76 -3.53 17.70
N VAL A 34 6.54 -2.50 18.51
CA VAL A 34 5.61 -1.41 18.18
C VAL A 34 6.10 -0.66 16.94
N TYR A 35 7.41 -0.36 16.85
CA TYR A 35 7.97 0.29 15.68
C TYR A 35 7.71 -0.51 14.39
N ASP A 36 7.97 -1.82 14.41
CA ASP A 36 7.75 -2.68 13.26
C ASP A 36 6.25 -2.81 12.92
N ARG A 37 5.36 -2.80 13.93
CA ARG A 37 3.89 -2.72 13.70
C ARG A 37 3.49 -1.40 13.04
N ILE A 38 4.09 -0.27 13.41
CA ILE A 38 3.86 1.03 12.78
C ILE A 38 4.29 0.97 11.31
N VAL A 39 5.46 0.37 11.01
CA VAL A 39 5.90 0.17 9.62
C VAL A 39 4.88 -0.64 8.83
N LEU A 40 4.43 -1.79 9.36
CA LEU A 40 3.40 -2.61 8.72
C LEU A 40 2.11 -1.84 8.50
N TYR A 41 1.70 -1.03 9.49
CA TYR A 41 0.48 -0.23 9.40
C TYR A 41 0.56 0.78 8.27
N ILE A 42 1.68 1.48 8.15
CA ILE A 42 1.91 2.45 7.08
C ILE A 42 1.90 1.77 5.71
N ILE A 43 2.53 0.58 5.55
CA ILE A 43 2.51 -0.16 4.28
C ILE A 43 1.07 -0.46 3.88
N LEU A 44 0.29 -1.07 4.78
CA LEU A 44 -1.08 -1.48 4.49
C LEU A 44 -2.01 -0.30 4.29
N LYS A 45 -1.89 0.75 5.11
CA LYS A 45 -2.73 1.96 5.02
C LYS A 45 -2.43 2.80 3.79
N SER A 46 -1.17 2.88 3.36
CA SER A 46 -0.76 3.63 2.16
C SER A 46 -1.12 2.92 0.86
N GLY A 47 -1.24 1.59 0.88
CA GLY A 47 -1.47 0.79 -0.33
C GLY A 47 -0.29 0.75 -1.30
N LEU A 48 0.88 1.27 -0.91
CA LEU A 48 2.08 1.34 -1.75
C LEU A 48 2.92 0.05 -1.64
N GLY A 49 2.31 -1.09 -1.95
CA GLY A 49 2.98 -2.40 -1.93
C GLY A 49 2.49 -3.35 -0.83
N THR A 50 3.18 -4.49 -0.69
CA THR A 50 2.84 -5.58 0.24
C THR A 50 3.94 -5.77 1.29
N PRO A 51 3.60 -6.01 2.57
CA PRO A 51 4.59 -6.28 3.61
C PRO A 51 5.35 -7.61 3.42
N GLU A 52 4.89 -8.49 2.51
CA GLU A 52 5.60 -9.74 2.16
C GLU A 52 6.91 -9.48 1.40
N LYS A 53 7.01 -8.32 0.73
CA LYS A 53 8.21 -7.93 -0.02
C LYS A 53 9.18 -7.20 0.90
N SER A 54 10.37 -7.77 1.08
CA SER A 54 11.41 -7.19 1.95
C SER A 54 11.87 -5.80 1.53
N SER A 55 11.86 -5.49 0.22
CA SER A 55 12.16 -4.15 -0.30
C SER A 55 11.17 -3.10 0.23
N VAL A 56 9.88 -3.41 0.22
CA VAL A 56 8.79 -2.52 0.68
C VAL A 56 8.93 -2.21 2.16
N VAL A 57 9.20 -3.23 2.97
CA VAL A 57 9.45 -3.07 4.41
C VAL A 57 10.68 -2.21 4.64
N LYS A 58 11.77 -2.47 3.92
CA LYS A 58 13.03 -1.72 4.04
C LYS A 58 12.84 -0.25 3.66
N GLU A 59 12.22 0.03 2.52
CA GLU A 59 11.96 1.39 2.04
C GLU A 59 11.05 2.16 2.99
N THR A 60 9.97 1.53 3.45
CA THR A 60 9.05 2.14 4.42
C THR A 60 9.77 2.41 5.74
N LYS A 61 10.63 1.50 6.19
CA LYS A 61 11.43 1.68 7.40
C LYS A 61 12.44 2.83 7.27
N ILE A 62 13.08 2.98 6.10
CA ILE A 62 13.99 4.09 5.82
C ILE A 62 13.22 5.42 5.83
N ALA A 63 12.11 5.49 5.11
CA ALA A 63 11.28 6.69 5.04
C ALA A 63 10.64 7.04 6.40
N LEU A 64 10.25 6.05 7.20
CA LEU A 64 9.79 6.29 8.56
C LEU A 64 10.93 6.81 9.44
N THR A 65 12.12 6.19 9.38
CA THR A 65 13.28 6.57 10.20
C THR A 65 13.71 8.03 9.95
N SER A 66 13.51 8.56 8.74
CA SER A 66 13.86 9.96 8.45
C SER A 66 12.99 10.99 9.18
N VAL A 67 11.82 10.60 9.70
CA VAL A 67 10.89 11.51 10.41
C VAL A 67 10.48 11.00 11.79
N PHE A 68 10.66 9.71 12.07
CA PHE A 68 10.26 9.02 13.29
C PHE A 68 11.22 7.85 13.56
N GLN A 69 12.13 8.07 14.51
CA GLN A 69 13.15 7.10 14.90
C GLN A 69 12.60 6.12 15.95
N VAL A 70 13.26 4.97 16.14
CA VAL A 70 12.80 3.93 17.09
C VAL A 70 12.68 4.47 18.52
N TYR A 71 13.54 5.38 18.95
CA TYR A 71 13.43 5.99 20.28
C TYR A 71 12.19 6.89 20.43
N SER A 72 11.60 7.37 19.33
CA SER A 72 10.39 8.19 19.32
C SER A 72 9.13 7.37 19.65
N VAL A 73 9.22 6.03 19.65
CA VAL A 73 8.14 5.14 20.12
C VAL A 73 7.85 5.37 21.59
N LYS A 74 8.87 5.60 22.41
CA LYS A 74 8.70 5.79 23.85
C LYS A 74 7.83 7.01 24.21
N PRO A 75 8.09 8.23 23.69
CA PRO A 75 7.18 9.36 23.88
C PRO A 75 5.84 9.16 23.18
N PHE A 76 5.78 8.45 22.04
CA PHE A 76 4.51 8.08 21.39
C PHE A 76 3.62 7.24 22.31
N LEU A 77 4.16 6.26 23.04
CA LEU A 77 3.36 5.41 23.94
C LEU A 77 2.73 6.17 25.13
N LYS A 78 3.24 7.37 25.47
CA LYS A 78 2.70 8.22 26.54
C LYS A 78 1.48 9.04 26.13
N LYS A 79 1.22 9.17 24.83
CA LYS A 79 0.09 9.92 24.28
C LYS A 79 -1.25 9.24 24.57
N SER A 80 -2.34 9.99 24.46
CA SER A 80 -3.70 9.42 24.47
C SER A 80 -3.91 8.54 23.23
N GLU A 81 -4.92 7.66 23.25
CA GLU A 81 -5.26 6.85 22.07
C GLU A 81 -5.59 7.72 20.84
N GLU A 82 -6.27 8.84 21.06
CA GLU A 82 -6.63 9.81 20.01
C GLU A 82 -5.38 10.45 19.40
N GLU A 83 -4.48 10.99 20.24
CA GLU A 83 -3.21 11.56 19.79
C GLU A 83 -2.32 10.54 19.06
N LYS A 84 -2.33 9.27 19.51
CA LYS A 84 -1.60 8.19 18.83
C LYS A 84 -2.18 7.93 17.45
N ASN A 85 -3.51 7.90 17.32
CA ASN A 85 -4.18 7.68 16.04
C ASN A 85 -3.87 8.82 15.05
N GLU A 86 -4.02 10.07 15.48
CA GLU A 86 -3.68 11.26 14.68
C GLU A 86 -2.22 11.23 14.24
N GLN A 87 -1.30 10.89 15.15
CA GLN A 87 0.12 10.80 14.81
C GLN A 87 0.40 9.69 13.79
N LEU A 88 -0.28 8.53 13.88
CA LEU A 88 -0.14 7.46 12.89
C LEU A 88 -0.66 7.87 11.51
N GLU A 89 -1.75 8.64 11.45
CA GLU A 89 -2.26 9.19 10.20
C GLU A 89 -1.27 10.17 9.57
N GLN A 90 -0.72 11.10 10.35
CA GLN A 90 0.30 12.03 9.90
C GLN A 90 1.56 11.33 9.41
N LEU A 91 2.06 10.35 10.17
CA LEU A 91 3.22 9.54 9.77
C LEU A 91 2.94 8.77 8.48
N THR A 92 1.73 8.22 8.33
CA THR A 92 1.33 7.54 7.09
C THR A 92 1.40 8.49 5.89
N ASN A 93 0.81 9.69 6.00
CA ASN A 93 0.82 10.67 4.90
C ASN A 93 2.24 11.12 4.54
N ILE A 94 3.08 11.42 5.54
CA ILE A 94 4.45 11.86 5.33
C ILE A 94 5.29 10.75 4.68
N VAL A 95 5.25 9.53 5.23
CA VAL A 95 6.03 8.40 4.72
C VAL A 95 5.57 8.00 3.32
N THR A 96 4.26 8.02 3.06
CA THR A 96 3.68 7.81 1.72
C THR A 96 4.25 8.82 0.73
N GLY A 97 4.26 10.12 1.08
CA GLY A 97 4.81 11.17 0.22
C GLY A 97 6.31 10.98 -0.05
N ILE A 98 7.10 10.62 0.97
CA ILE A 98 8.53 10.35 0.81
C ILE A 98 8.76 9.17 -0.14
N ARG A 99 8.01 8.07 0.01
CA ARG A 99 8.14 6.90 -0.86
C ARG A 99 7.75 7.21 -2.31
N LEU A 100 6.64 7.93 -2.53
CA LEU A 100 6.24 8.39 -3.86
C LEU A 100 7.28 9.31 -4.50
N PHE A 101 7.89 10.19 -3.72
CA PHE A 101 8.96 11.06 -4.21
C PHE A 101 10.19 10.26 -4.66
N TYR A 102 10.62 9.28 -3.86
CA TYR A 102 11.76 8.42 -4.23
C TYR A 102 11.47 7.50 -5.41
N TRP A 103 10.21 7.08 -5.56
CA TRP A 103 9.75 6.35 -6.74
C TRP A 103 9.78 7.21 -8.01
N HIS A 104 9.19 8.41 -7.96
CA HIS A 104 9.16 9.33 -9.10
C HIS A 104 10.57 9.73 -9.57
N TYR A 105 11.55 9.82 -8.67
CA TYR A 105 12.93 10.14 -9.01
C TYR A 105 13.77 8.94 -9.48
N GLY A 106 13.16 7.75 -9.66
CA GLY A 106 13.77 6.59 -10.28
C GLY A 106 14.84 5.86 -9.44
N LYS A 107 14.82 6.02 -8.11
CA LYS A 107 15.81 5.39 -7.22
C LYS A 107 15.29 4.16 -6.46
N HIS A 108 13.97 4.01 -6.32
CA HIS A 108 13.29 3.00 -5.49
C HIS A 108 11.86 2.76 -6.01
N GLY A 109 11.08 1.86 -5.38
CA GLY A 109 9.63 1.77 -5.59
C GLY A 109 9.17 0.87 -6.76
N ASP A 110 9.93 -0.16 -7.12
CA ASP A 110 9.50 -1.18 -8.11
C ASP A 110 8.16 -1.85 -7.72
N ASP A 111 7.79 -1.78 -6.45
CA ASP A 111 6.53 -2.28 -5.91
C ASP A 111 5.35 -1.30 -6.02
N ILE A 112 5.61 -0.03 -6.33
CA ILE A 112 4.57 0.98 -6.52
C ILE A 112 4.09 0.89 -7.97
N GLU A 113 2.84 0.49 -8.14
CA GLU A 113 2.24 0.35 -9.46
C GLU A 113 2.01 1.73 -10.10
N ASN A 114 2.58 1.93 -11.29
CA ASN A 114 2.23 3.07 -12.14
C ASN A 114 0.80 2.87 -12.66
N ILE A 115 -0.18 3.48 -11.97
CA ILE A 115 -1.61 3.34 -12.29
C ILE A 115 -1.94 3.79 -13.72
N PRO A 116 -1.46 4.95 -14.22
CA PRO A 116 -1.62 5.30 -15.64
C PRO A 116 -1.14 4.21 -16.59
N ASP A 117 0.08 3.69 -16.41
CA ASP A 117 0.60 2.65 -17.29
C ASP A 117 -0.17 1.33 -17.14
N ALA A 118 -0.58 0.98 -15.92
CA ALA A 118 -1.39 -0.21 -15.65
C ALA A 118 -2.75 -0.14 -16.35
N LEU A 119 -3.38 1.04 -16.33
CA LEU A 119 -4.63 1.29 -17.03
C LEU A 119 -4.46 1.17 -18.54
N VAL A 120 -3.41 1.77 -19.11
CA VAL A 120 -3.11 1.67 -20.55
C VAL A 120 -2.83 0.21 -20.94
N ARG A 121 -2.07 -0.54 -20.15
CA ARG A 121 -1.84 -1.98 -20.38
C ARG A 121 -3.14 -2.77 -20.36
N GLY A 122 -3.99 -2.54 -19.36
CA GLY A 122 -5.29 -3.21 -19.23
C GLY A 122 -6.23 -2.90 -20.38
N LEU A 123 -6.28 -1.63 -20.81
CA LEU A 123 -7.06 -1.19 -21.96
C LEU A 123 -6.59 -1.88 -23.25
N ASN A 124 -5.28 -1.82 -23.53
CA ASN A 124 -4.70 -2.45 -24.72
C ASN A 124 -4.96 -3.95 -24.75
N LYS A 125 -4.82 -4.63 -23.62
CA LYS A 125 -5.15 -6.06 -23.51
C LYS A 125 -6.63 -6.31 -23.84
N SER A 126 -7.54 -5.53 -23.25
CA SER A 126 -8.98 -5.69 -23.49
C SER A 126 -9.36 -5.44 -24.95
N VAL A 127 -8.77 -4.42 -25.59
CA VAL A 127 -8.97 -4.13 -27.01
C VAL A 127 -8.45 -5.28 -27.88
N ASN A 128 -7.25 -5.78 -27.61
CA ASN A 128 -6.68 -6.90 -28.36
C ASN A 128 -7.53 -8.17 -28.21
N ASP A 129 -7.99 -8.49 -27.00
CA ASP A 129 -8.86 -9.65 -26.76
C ASP A 129 -10.18 -9.54 -27.56
N LEU A 130 -10.79 -8.35 -27.60
CA LEU A 130 -11.99 -8.09 -28.41
C LEU A 130 -11.72 -8.20 -29.91
N LEU A 131 -10.59 -7.68 -30.40
CA LEU A 131 -10.21 -7.78 -31.81
C LEU A 131 -9.94 -9.23 -32.22
N SER A 132 -9.22 -10.00 -31.40
CA SER A 132 -8.99 -11.42 -31.66
C SER A 132 -10.31 -12.21 -31.69
N ARG A 133 -11.24 -11.90 -30.78
CA ARG A 133 -12.56 -12.55 -30.77
C ARG A 133 -13.41 -12.18 -31.98
N LYS A 134 -13.34 -10.93 -32.44
CA LYS A 134 -14.00 -10.49 -33.68
C LYS A 134 -13.54 -11.32 -34.87
N VAL A 135 -12.22 -11.44 -35.08
CA VAL A 135 -11.63 -12.23 -36.18
C VAL A 135 -12.05 -13.69 -36.11
N GLU A 136 -12.09 -14.28 -34.90
CA GLU A 136 -12.55 -15.67 -34.72
C GLU A 136 -14.01 -15.86 -35.15
N ILE A 137 -14.88 -14.88 -34.86
CA ILE A 137 -16.29 -14.91 -35.26
C ILE A 137 -16.41 -14.73 -36.79
N GLU A 138 -15.68 -13.80 -37.38
CA GLU A 138 -15.67 -13.56 -38.84
C GLU A 138 -15.26 -14.84 -39.60
N ASN A 139 -14.17 -15.49 -39.18
CA ASN A 139 -13.72 -16.76 -39.79
C ASN A 139 -14.75 -17.90 -39.64
N LYS A 140 -15.50 -17.93 -38.53
CA LYS A 140 -16.57 -18.92 -38.34
C LYS A 140 -17.74 -18.65 -39.28
N VAL A 141 -18.15 -17.39 -39.44
CA VAL A 141 -19.23 -17.00 -40.35
C VAL A 141 -18.89 -17.37 -41.79
N GLU A 142 -17.67 -17.05 -42.26
CA GLU A 142 -17.21 -17.39 -43.60
C GLU A 142 -17.25 -18.92 -43.85
N LYS A 143 -16.75 -19.71 -42.90
CA LYS A 143 -16.81 -21.17 -42.99
C LYS A 143 -18.23 -21.73 -43.07
N TYR A 144 -19.23 -21.09 -42.46
CA TYR A 144 -20.64 -21.52 -42.58
C TYR A 144 -21.29 -21.03 -43.87
N ALA A 145 -20.83 -19.91 -44.44
CA ALA A 145 -21.32 -19.39 -45.72
C ALA A 145 -20.90 -20.27 -46.91
N ASP A 146 -19.71 -20.88 -46.85
CA ASP A 146 -19.19 -21.76 -47.92
C ASP A 146 -19.84 -23.17 -47.95
N VAL A 147 -20.70 -23.50 -46.98
CA VAL A 147 -21.35 -24.82 -46.86
C VAL A 147 -22.83 -24.77 -47.34
N LEU A 148 -23.30 -23.61 -47.80
CA LEU A 148 -24.63 -23.39 -48.39
C LEU A 148 -24.54 -23.19 -49.91
#